data_AF-A0A1H4CDV0-F1
#
_entry.id   AF-A0A1H4CDV0-F1
#
_cell.length_a   1.000
_cell.length_b   1.000
_cell.length_c   1.000
_cell.angle_alpha   90.00
_cell.angle_beta   90.00
_cell.angle_gamma   90.00
#
_symmetry.space_group_name_H-M   'P 1'
#
loop_
_entity.id
_entity.type
_entity.pdbx_description
1 polymer ?
#
loop_
_entity_poly.entity_id
_entity_poly.type
_entity_poly.pdbx_seq_one_letter_code
_entity_poly.pdbx_strand_id
1 'polypeptide(L)'
;MVTSAPDQHARLTVGPNDILRFVLELFAIVSLGIWGFLAWPLPWNILVGIGAPVVAILLWALFRSPRAVLHVDPFVKAIVEIVVMGSAAFAWWDLGQPVVAIVFAVIATISGVINGRREFS
;
A
#
# COMPACT_ATOMS: atom_id res chain seq x y z
N MET A 1 48.11 8.66 -8.61
CA MET A 1 46.99 8.52 -9.56
C MET A 1 45.82 7.95 -8.76
N VAL A 2 44.95 8.83 -8.25
CA VAL A 2 43.79 8.43 -7.43
C VAL A 2 42.62 8.26 -8.38
N THR A 3 42.13 7.04 -8.54
CA THR A 3 40.89 6.76 -9.25
C THR A 3 39.76 7.27 -8.38
N SER A 4 39.14 8.40 -8.74
CA SER A 4 37.82 8.74 -8.22
C SER A 4 36.89 7.61 -8.66
N ALA A 5 36.45 6.79 -7.69
CA ALA A 5 35.31 5.92 -7.91
C ALA A 5 34.18 6.81 -8.46
N PRO A 6 33.48 6.41 -9.53
CA PRO A 6 32.31 7.18 -9.95
C PRO A 6 31.37 7.18 -8.74
N ASP A 7 31.11 8.37 -8.20
CA ASP A 7 30.15 8.58 -7.13
C ASP A 7 28.81 8.05 -7.63
N GLN A 8 28.53 6.79 -7.32
CA GLN A 8 27.24 6.12 -7.53
C GLN A 8 26.26 6.71 -6.50
N HIS A 9 25.98 8.00 -6.62
CA HIS A 9 24.72 8.55 -6.16
C HIS A 9 23.64 7.92 -7.03
N ALA A 10 23.23 6.70 -6.69
CA ALA A 10 22.09 6.01 -7.26
C ALA A 10 20.89 6.96 -7.09
N ARG A 11 20.60 7.71 -8.15
CA ARG A 11 19.57 8.74 -8.15
C ARG A 11 18.24 8.01 -8.16
N LEU A 12 17.73 7.69 -6.98
CA LEU A 12 16.38 7.16 -6.78
C LEU A 12 15.40 8.19 -7.34
N THR A 13 15.08 8.04 -8.62
CA THR A 13 14.18 8.96 -9.31
C THR A 13 12.78 8.47 -9.02
N VAL A 14 12.10 9.15 -8.09
CA VAL A 14 10.70 8.86 -7.74
C VAL A 14 9.85 9.09 -8.99
N GLY A 15 9.23 8.01 -9.48
CA GLY A 15 8.35 8.06 -10.65
C GLY A 15 6.93 8.45 -10.27
N PRO A 16 6.11 8.93 -11.23
CA PRO A 16 4.70 9.22 -11.00
C PRO A 16 3.89 8.02 -10.44
N ASN A 17 4.23 6.79 -10.86
CA ASN A 17 3.59 5.58 -10.34
C ASN A 17 3.90 5.34 -8.86
N ASP A 18 5.11 5.70 -8.40
CA ASP A 18 5.49 5.51 -7.00
C ASP A 18 4.68 6.44 -6.09
N ILE A 19 4.46 7.69 -6.56
CA ILE A 19 3.60 8.67 -5.89
C ILE A 19 2.16 8.16 -5.87
N LEU A 20 1.63 7.69 -7.01
CA LEU A 20 0.27 7.15 -7.10
C LEU A 20 0.08 5.98 -6.12
N ARG A 21 1.03 5.05 -6.07
CA ARG A 21 0.99 3.91 -5.14
C ARG A 21 1.01 4.37 -3.69
N PHE A 22 1.83 5.35 -3.35
CA PHE A 22 1.84 5.90 -1.99
C PHE A 22 0.49 6.52 -1.61
N VAL A 23 -0.15 7.25 -2.54
CA VAL A 23 -1.50 7.81 -2.33
C VAL A 23 -2.54 6.71 -2.15
N LEU A 24 -2.48 5.64 -2.96
CA LEU A 24 -3.38 4.49 -2.84
C LEU A 24 -3.21 3.79 -1.48
N GLU A 25 -1.99 3.67 -0.98
CA GLU A 25 -1.72 3.08 0.33
C GLU A 25 -2.27 3.94 1.46
N LEU A 26 -2.06 5.25 1.40
CA LEU A 26 -2.61 6.17 2.38
C LEU A 26 -4.14 6.11 2.38
N PHE A 27 -4.75 6.09 1.19
CA PHE A 27 -6.18 5.91 1.03
C PHE A 27 -6.67 4.58 1.62
N ALA A 28 -5.94 3.48 1.39
CA ALA A 28 -6.27 2.17 1.94
C ALA A 28 -6.25 2.19 3.48
N ILE A 29 -5.21 2.77 4.10
CA ILE A 29 -5.09 2.90 5.56
C ILE A 29 -6.27 3.68 6.14
N VAL A 30 -6.60 4.84 5.55
CA VAL A 30 -7.73 5.66 5.99
C VAL A 30 -9.05 4.91 5.82
N SER A 31 -9.24 4.23 4.69
CA SER A 31 -10.44 3.44 4.40
C SER A 31 -10.64 2.30 5.41
N LEU A 32 -9.56 1.61 5.79
CA LEU A 32 -9.60 0.55 6.79
C LEU A 32 -9.94 1.08 8.19
N GLY A 33 -9.44 2.27 8.56
CA GLY A 33 -9.85 2.95 9.78
C GLY A 33 -11.35 3.27 9.77
N ILE A 34 -11.83 3.92 8.70
CA ILE A 34 -13.25 4.27 8.52
C ILE A 34 -14.13 3.03 8.61
N TRP A 35 -13.81 1.97 7.85
CA TRP A 35 -14.54 0.71 7.88
C TRP A 35 -14.51 0.04 9.25
N GLY A 36 -13.34 -0.03 9.89
CA GLY A 36 -13.22 -0.66 11.20
C GLY A 36 -14.06 0.04 12.28
N PHE A 37 -14.27 1.36 12.19
CA PHE A 37 -15.15 2.08 13.10
C PHE A 37 -16.64 2.04 12.72
N LEU A 38 -16.97 2.02 11.43
CA LEU A 38 -18.35 2.13 10.94
C LEU A 38 -19.05 0.79 10.73
N ALA A 39 -18.32 -0.27 10.38
CA ALA A 39 -18.91 -1.56 10.01
C ALA A 39 -19.22 -2.46 11.22
N TRP A 40 -18.73 -2.11 12.42
CA TRP A 40 -18.76 -2.99 13.58
C TRP A 40 -19.48 -2.36 14.78
N PRO A 41 -20.18 -3.16 15.62
CA PRO A 41 -20.72 -2.70 16.90
C PRO A 41 -19.62 -2.62 17.98
N LEU A 42 -19.90 -1.91 19.08
CA LEU A 42 -19.05 -1.89 20.27
C LEU A 42 -18.96 -3.29 20.92
N PRO A 43 -17.78 -3.70 21.44
CA PRO A 43 -16.49 -3.00 21.45
C PRO A 43 -15.61 -3.25 20.21
N TRP A 44 -16.11 -4.05 19.26
CA TRP A 44 -15.34 -4.53 18.13
C TRP A 44 -14.94 -3.41 17.17
N ASN A 45 -15.71 -2.32 17.12
CA ASN A 45 -15.36 -1.13 16.35
C ASN A 45 -14.04 -0.48 16.80
N ILE A 46 -13.69 -0.51 18.09
CA ILE A 46 -12.42 0.02 18.59
C ILE A 46 -11.29 -0.92 18.19
N LEU A 47 -11.50 -2.23 18.36
CA LEU A 47 -10.49 -3.24 18.05
C LEU A 47 -10.16 -3.26 16.56
N VAL A 48 -11.17 -3.26 15.68
CA VAL A 48 -10.96 -3.28 14.22
C VAL A 48 -10.64 -1.90 13.69
N GLY A 49 -11.31 -0.84 14.17
CA GLY A 49 -11.07 0.55 13.79
C GLY A 49 -9.65 1.03 14.08
N ILE A 50 -9.00 0.48 15.10
CA ILE A 50 -7.57 0.75 15.38
C ILE A 50 -6.68 -0.36 14.81
N GLY A 51 -7.06 -1.63 15.00
CA GLY A 51 -6.25 -2.78 14.61
C GLY A 51 -5.99 -2.83 13.10
N ALA A 52 -7.00 -2.60 12.26
CA ALA A 52 -6.85 -2.64 10.81
C ALA A 52 -5.88 -1.56 10.28
N PRO A 53 -6.02 -0.26 10.62
CA PRO A 53 -5.06 0.75 10.17
C PRO A 53 -3.68 0.56 10.80
N VAL A 54 -3.57 0.09 12.05
CA VAL A 54 -2.27 -0.23 12.66
C VAL A 54 -1.54 -1.32 11.89
N VAL A 55 -2.22 -2.42 11.55
CA VAL A 55 -1.64 -3.51 10.73
C VAL A 55 -1.22 -2.98 9.36
N ALA A 56 -2.06 -2.15 8.71
CA ALA A 56 -1.72 -1.57 7.42
C ALA A 56 -0.48 -0.65 7.50
N ILE A 57 -0.37 0.17 8.55
CA ILE A 57 0.80 1.03 8.81
C ILE A 57 2.04 0.18 9.07
N LEU A 58 1.93 -0.91 9.83
CA LEU A 58 3.06 -1.80 10.11
C LEU A 58 3.55 -2.49 8.83
N LEU A 59 2.64 -3.01 8.00
CA LEU A 59 2.96 -3.59 6.69
C LEU A 59 3.67 -2.54 5.81
N TRP A 60 3.16 -1.31 5.80
CA TRP A 60 3.77 -0.22 5.06
C TRP A 60 5.19 0.10 5.58
N ALA A 61 5.35 0.29 6.89
CA ALA A 61 6.63 0.63 7.51
C ALA A 61 7.68 -0.47 7.30
N LEU A 62 7.26 -1.74 7.35
CA LEU A 62 8.15 -2.89 7.26
C LEU A 62 8.65 -3.13 5.83
N PHE A 63 7.76 -3.03 4.84
CA PHE A 63 8.03 -3.48 3.47
C PHE A 63 8.14 -2.36 2.43
N ARG A 64 7.45 -1.23 2.64
CA ARG A 64 7.21 -0.19 1.62
C ARG A 64 7.80 1.18 1.98
N SER A 65 8.16 1.40 3.24
CA SER A 65 8.88 2.60 3.68
C SER A 65 10.12 2.86 2.80
N PRO A 66 10.47 4.12 2.51
CA PRO A 66 11.74 4.49 1.87
C PRO A 66 12.98 3.93 2.59
N ARG A 67 12.84 3.67 3.90
CA ARG A 67 13.80 2.91 4.71
C ARG A 67 13.19 1.58 5.14
N ALA A 68 12.74 0.77 4.19
CA ALA A 68 12.13 -0.52 4.46
C ALA A 68 13.06 -1.33 5.39
N VAL A 69 12.54 -1.71 6.55
CA VAL A 69 13.32 -2.42 7.56
C VAL A 69 13.67 -3.81 7.05
N LEU A 70 12.78 -4.43 6.26
CA LEU A 70 13.05 -5.69 5.58
C LEU A 70 13.33 -5.46 4.09
N HIS A 71 14.56 -5.81 3.68
CA HIS A 71 14.93 -5.89 2.27
C HIS A 71 14.39 -7.18 1.68
N VAL A 72 13.09 -7.21 1.41
CA VAL A 72 12.41 -8.36 0.79
C VAL A 72 12.35 -8.24 -0.73
N ASP A 73 12.20 -9.42 -1.35
CA ASP A 73 11.97 -9.59 -2.78
C ASP A 73 10.73 -8.79 -3.25
N PRO A 74 10.77 -8.21 -4.47
CA PRO A 74 9.62 -7.58 -5.12
C PRO A 74 8.31 -8.38 -5.00
N PHE A 75 8.38 -9.70 -5.06
CA PHE A 75 7.20 -10.57 -4.95
C PHE A 75 6.47 -10.42 -3.61
N VAL A 76 7.20 -10.31 -2.50
CA VAL A 76 6.60 -10.13 -1.16
C VAL A 76 5.92 -8.77 -1.05
N LYS A 77 6.53 -7.73 -1.63
CA LYS A 77 5.94 -6.38 -1.65
C LYS A 77 4.63 -6.36 -2.44
N ALA A 78 4.58 -7.07 -3.57
CA ALA A 78 3.37 -7.20 -4.38
C ALA A 78 2.24 -7.92 -3.62
N ILE A 79 2.54 -8.99 -2.88
CA ILE A 79 1.54 -9.67 -2.05
C ILE A 79 0.96 -8.73 -0.99
N VAL A 80 1.82 -8.01 -0.27
CA VAL A 80 1.38 -7.05 0.76
C VAL A 80 0.49 -5.98 0.15
N GLU A 81 0.85 -5.45 -1.01
CA GLU A 81 0.04 -4.47 -1.72
C GLU A 81 -1.34 -5.05 -2.09
N ILE A 82 -1.39 -6.24 -2.69
CA ILE A 82 -2.66 -6.89 -3.06
C ILE A 82 -3.54 -7.10 -1.81
N VAL A 83 -2.96 -7.52 -0.69
CA VAL A 83 -3.70 -7.71 0.56
C VAL A 83 -4.24 -6.39 1.10
N VAL A 84 -3.42 -5.34 1.17
CA VAL A 84 -3.83 -4.03 1.70
C VAL A 84 -4.88 -3.38 0.80
N MET A 85 -4.65 -3.36 -0.52
CA MET A 85 -5.59 -2.79 -1.49
C MET A 85 -6.88 -3.61 -1.57
N GLY A 86 -6.78 -4.94 -1.60
CA GLY A 86 -7.94 -5.82 -1.59
C GLY A 86 -8.80 -5.62 -0.36
N SER A 87 -8.18 -5.45 0.82
CA SER A 87 -8.89 -5.18 2.07
C SER A 87 -9.60 -3.84 2.04
N ALA A 88 -8.98 -2.79 1.48
CA ALA A 88 -9.64 -1.49 1.33
C ALA A 88 -10.79 -1.51 0.32
N ALA A 89 -10.66 -2.25 -0.80
CA ALA A 89 -11.76 -2.44 -1.74
C ALA A 89 -12.94 -3.18 -1.09
N PHE A 90 -12.65 -4.24 -0.33
CA PHE A 90 -13.65 -4.99 0.44
C PHE A 90 -14.35 -4.11 1.48
N ALA A 91 -13.59 -3.29 2.21
CA ALA A 91 -14.12 -2.34 3.19
C ALA A 91 -15.18 -1.40 2.58
N TRP A 92 -14.91 -0.83 1.40
CA TRP A 92 -15.88 0.02 0.71
C TRP A 92 -17.09 -0.74 0.18
N TRP A 93 -16.90 -1.99 -0.26
CA TRP A 93 -18.01 -2.85 -0.67
C TRP A 93 -18.94 -3.14 0.50
N ASP A 94 -18.37 -3.48 1.66
CA ASP A 94 -19.10 -3.78 2.89
C ASP A 94 -19.85 -2.55 3.45
N LEU A 95 -19.27 -1.34 3.31
CA LEU A 95 -19.95 -0.07 3.60
C LEU A 95 -21.06 0.30 2.61
N GLY A 96 -21.36 -0.56 1.63
CA GLY A 96 -22.41 -0.32 0.63
C GLY A 96 -22.03 0.73 -0.42
N GLN A 97 -20.74 0.99 -0.62
CA GLN A 97 -20.21 1.92 -1.62
C GLN A 97 -19.49 1.17 -2.76
N PRO A 98 -20.23 0.40 -3.60
CA PRO A 98 -19.62 -0.46 -4.62
C PRO A 98 -18.89 0.35 -5.69
N VAL A 99 -19.33 1.58 -5.99
CA VAL A 99 -18.65 2.46 -6.95
C VAL A 99 -17.23 2.80 -6.49
N VAL A 100 -17.07 3.15 -5.20
CA VAL A 100 -15.76 3.46 -4.62
C VAL A 100 -14.87 2.23 -4.63
N ALA A 101 -15.41 1.07 -4.22
CA ALA A 101 -14.70 -0.21 -4.22
C ALA A 101 -14.16 -0.56 -5.62
N ILE A 102 -14.99 -0.47 -6.67
CA ILE A 102 -14.62 -0.82 -8.04
C ILE A 102 -13.59 0.17 -8.59
N VAL A 103 -13.82 1.47 -8.46
CA VAL A 103 -12.89 2.50 -8.97
C VAL A 103 -11.52 2.34 -8.31
N PHE A 104 -11.49 2.16 -7.00
CA PHE A 104 -10.26 1.95 -6.26
C PHE A 104 -9.55 0.66 -6.69
N ALA A 105 -10.27 -0.46 -6.77
CA ALA A 105 -9.70 -1.75 -7.18
C ALA A 105 -9.10 -1.70 -8.59
N VAL A 106 -9.76 -1.02 -9.54
CA VAL A 106 -9.26 -0.85 -10.90
C VAL A 106 -7.98 -0.02 -10.92
N ILE A 107 -7.96 1.13 -10.24
CA ILE A 107 -6.78 2.00 -10.19
C ILE A 107 -5.60 1.29 -9.51
N ALA A 108 -5.86 0.61 -8.38
CA ALA A 108 -4.86 -0.14 -7.65
C ALA A 108 -4.28 -1.30 -8.49
N THR A 109 -5.14 -2.03 -9.21
CA THR A 109 -4.71 -3.12 -10.09
C THR A 109 -3.83 -2.60 -11.23
N ILE A 110 -4.23 -1.51 -11.89
CA ILE A 110 -3.43 -0.92 -12.98
C ILE A 110 -2.07 -0.47 -12.46
N SER A 111 -2.03 0.23 -11.32
CA SER A 111 -0.77 0.71 -10.73
C SER A 111 0.14 -0.44 -10.29
N GLY A 112 -0.42 -1.50 -9.70
CA GLY A 112 0.29 -2.72 -9.30
C GLY A 112 0.87 -3.48 -10.49
N VAL A 113 0.09 -3.62 -11.59
CA VAL A 113 0.57 -4.26 -12.84
C VAL A 113 1.71 -3.46 -13.46
N ILE A 114 1.62 -2.13 -13.49
CA ILE A 114 2.70 -1.26 -13.98
C ILE A 114 3.97 -1.43 -13.13
N ASN A 115 3.83 -1.56 -11.81
CA ASN A 115 4.96 -1.75 -10.92
C ASN A 115 5.62 -3.12 -11.11
N GLY A 116 4.84 -4.20 -11.13
CA GLY A 116 5.37 -5.56 -11.29
C GLY A 116 6.16 -5.71 -12.59
N ARG A 117 5.70 -5.10 -13.69
CA ARG A 117 6.43 -5.13 -14.97
C ARG A 117 7.82 -4.47 -14.92
N ARG A 118 8.04 -3.49 -14.04
CA ARG A 118 9.33 -2.81 -13.89
C ARG A 118 10.31 -3.56 -12.98
N GLU A 119 9.79 -4.36 -12.05
CA GLU A 119 10.62 -5.15 -11.12
C GLU A 119 11.12 -6.46 -11.75
N PHE A 120 10.47 -6.96 -12.80
CA PHE A 120 10.84 -8.20 -13.50
C PHE A 120 11.53 -7.99 -14.87
N SER A 121 11.83 -6.75 -15.27
CA SER A 121 12.56 -6.42 -16.50
C SER A 121 13.96 -5.90 -16.21
#